data_AF-A0AAX6BKF2-F1
#
_entry.id   AF-A0AAX6BKF2-F1
#
_cell.length_a   1.000
_cell.length_b   1.000
_cell.length_c   1.000
_cell.angle_alpha   90.00
_cell.angle_beta   90.00
_cell.angle_gamma   90.00
#
_symmetry.space_group_name_H-M   'P 1'
#
loop_
_entity.id
_entity.type
_entity.pdbx_description
1 polymer ?
#
loop_
_entity_poly.entity_id
_entity_poly.type
_entity_poly.pdbx_seq_one_letter_code
_entity_poly.pdbx_strand_id
1 'polypeptide(L)'
;MNIYNDFRQSGTVEEETINKYKEYLPKELIEAWKTYGYGTLLNGYLKVINPDDFRELITDTYLRNEGTIPILATSMGDIILFEVDENNESYVVMVNYRKAKTKVLASKYSLFIRFLEEEPFRQRSLEWSPYTEAVDHYELPAYDECFGYTPLLGLGGAEKVENLKKVKLKEHILIITEFMGPVQ
;
A
#
# COMPACT_ATOMS: atom_id res chain seq x y z
N MET A 1 -19.21 7.35 3.61
CA MET A 1 -19.05 8.00 2.28
C MET A 1 -18.31 6.99 1.42
N ASN A 2 -18.82 6.56 0.26
CA ASN A 2 -18.20 5.44 -0.47
C ASN A 2 -16.76 5.79 -0.88
N ILE A 3 -15.77 5.06 -0.34
CA ILE A 3 -14.33 5.27 -0.59
C ILE A 3 -13.91 5.01 -2.04
N TYR A 4 -14.78 4.40 -2.85
CA TYR A 4 -14.56 4.12 -4.26
C TYR A 4 -15.12 5.21 -5.19
N ASN A 5 -15.68 6.30 -4.65
CA ASN A 5 -16.28 7.38 -5.46
C ASN A 5 -15.30 8.04 -6.44
N ASP A 6 -14.01 8.04 -6.13
CA ASP A 6 -12.95 8.59 -6.96
C ASP A 6 -12.05 7.52 -7.57
N PHE A 7 -12.52 6.27 -7.62
CA PHE A 7 -11.75 5.16 -8.15
C PHE A 7 -11.39 5.40 -9.62
N ARG A 8 -10.11 5.22 -9.95
CA ARG A 8 -9.59 5.28 -11.32
C ARG A 8 -9.01 3.92 -11.70
N GLN A 9 -9.69 3.24 -12.61
CA GLN A 9 -9.31 1.92 -13.06
C GLN A 9 -8.00 1.96 -13.87
N SER A 10 -7.12 1.01 -13.59
CA SER A 10 -5.87 0.77 -14.33
C SER A 10 -5.88 -0.58 -15.06
N GLY A 11 -6.75 -1.51 -14.66
CA GLY A 11 -6.96 -2.78 -15.33
C GLY A 11 -8.08 -3.60 -14.68
N THR A 12 -8.57 -4.62 -15.37
CA THR A 12 -9.50 -5.60 -14.79
C THR A 12 -8.72 -6.67 -14.02
N VAL A 13 -9.34 -7.28 -13.01
CA VAL A 13 -8.77 -8.47 -12.35
C VAL A 13 -9.26 -9.73 -13.08
N GLU A 14 -8.35 -10.63 -13.41
CA GLU A 14 -8.65 -11.89 -14.09
C GLU A 14 -9.45 -12.85 -13.18
N GLU A 15 -10.32 -13.65 -13.77
CA GLU A 15 -11.11 -14.65 -13.03
C GLU A 15 -10.22 -15.69 -12.34
N GLU A 16 -9.09 -16.05 -12.95
CA GLU A 16 -8.08 -16.92 -12.34
C GLU A 16 -7.54 -16.33 -11.03
N THR A 17 -7.16 -15.04 -11.05
CA THR A 17 -6.69 -14.31 -9.87
C THR A 17 -7.77 -14.24 -8.78
N ILE A 18 -9.02 -13.95 -9.15
CA ILE A 18 -10.15 -13.96 -8.20
C ILE A 18 -10.32 -15.35 -7.57
N ASN A 19 -10.32 -16.41 -8.38
CA ASN A 19 -10.50 -17.77 -7.89
C ASN A 19 -9.37 -18.24 -6.97
N LYS A 20 -8.14 -17.78 -7.25
CA LYS A 20 -6.97 -18.06 -6.42
C LYS A 20 -7.06 -17.43 -5.03
N TYR A 21 -7.61 -16.22 -4.92
CA TYR A 21 -7.58 -15.45 -3.66
C TYR A 21 -8.91 -15.39 -2.89
N LYS A 22 -10.05 -15.77 -3.48
CA LYS A 22 -11.38 -15.59 -2.87
C LYS A 22 -11.60 -16.28 -1.52
N GLU A 23 -10.88 -17.37 -1.24
CA GLU A 23 -10.97 -18.09 0.02
C GLU A 23 -10.01 -17.54 1.09
N TYR A 24 -9.03 -16.73 0.68
CA TYR A 24 -7.98 -16.19 1.56
C TYR A 24 -8.15 -14.70 1.87
N LEU A 25 -8.80 -13.95 0.98
CA LEU A 25 -9.01 -12.52 1.12
C LEU A 25 -10.44 -12.19 1.57
N PRO A 26 -10.63 -11.01 2.21
CA PRO A 26 -11.96 -10.53 2.57
C PRO A 26 -12.91 -10.48 1.37
N LYS A 27 -14.15 -10.93 1.58
CA LYS A 27 -15.18 -10.93 0.53
C LYS A 27 -15.38 -9.53 -0.06
N GLU A 28 -15.31 -8.50 0.78
CA GLU A 28 -15.44 -7.11 0.38
C GLU A 28 -14.34 -6.67 -0.61
N LEU A 29 -13.10 -7.14 -0.42
CA LEU A 29 -12.00 -6.89 -1.36
C LEU A 29 -12.22 -7.63 -2.69
N ILE A 30 -12.68 -8.88 -2.64
CA ILE A 30 -12.97 -9.67 -3.83
C ILE A 30 -14.11 -9.05 -4.65
N GLU A 31 -15.16 -8.55 -4.01
CA GLU A 31 -16.23 -7.84 -4.71
C GLU A 31 -15.77 -6.50 -5.28
N ALA A 32 -14.85 -5.80 -4.60
CA ALA A 32 -14.22 -4.61 -5.15
C ALA A 32 -13.38 -4.93 -6.41
N TRP A 33 -12.63 -6.04 -6.40
CA TRP A 33 -11.88 -6.51 -7.59
C TRP A 33 -12.81 -6.81 -8.77
N LYS A 34 -13.93 -7.51 -8.56
CA LYS A 34 -14.91 -7.80 -9.61
C LYS A 34 -15.57 -6.53 -10.17
N THR A 35 -15.83 -5.56 -9.31
CA THR A 35 -16.57 -4.33 -9.68
C THR A 35 -15.67 -3.30 -10.35
N TYR A 36 -14.49 -3.06 -9.78
CA TYR A 36 -13.63 -1.93 -10.14
C TYR A 36 -12.30 -2.36 -10.77
N GLY A 37 -11.81 -3.56 -10.51
CA GLY A 37 -10.52 -4.02 -10.98
C GLY A 37 -9.33 -3.49 -10.17
N TYR A 38 -8.16 -3.47 -10.79
CA TYR A 38 -6.97 -2.76 -10.31
C TYR A 38 -7.10 -1.27 -10.59
N GLY A 39 -6.51 -0.45 -9.74
CA GLY A 39 -6.58 1.00 -9.91
C GLY A 39 -6.24 1.77 -8.65
N THR A 40 -6.58 3.05 -8.65
CA THR A 40 -6.30 3.95 -7.52
C THR A 40 -7.60 4.45 -6.88
N LEU A 41 -7.59 4.65 -5.56
CA LEU A 41 -8.66 5.31 -4.81
C LEU A 41 -8.08 6.31 -3.80
N LEU A 42 -8.97 7.05 -3.13
CA LEU A 42 -8.60 7.99 -2.07
C LEU A 42 -7.63 9.06 -2.61
N ASN A 43 -8.09 9.74 -3.67
CA ASN A 43 -7.40 10.73 -4.47
C ASN A 43 -6.02 10.25 -4.94
N GLY A 44 -5.97 9.00 -5.41
CA GLY A 44 -4.74 8.39 -5.91
C GLY A 44 -3.80 7.83 -4.83
N TYR A 45 -4.11 7.96 -3.54
CA TYR A 45 -3.18 7.55 -2.48
C TYR A 45 -3.04 6.05 -2.39
N LEU A 46 -4.16 5.31 -2.41
CA LEU A 46 -4.14 3.85 -2.35
C LEU A 46 -4.25 3.26 -3.75
N LYS A 47 -3.56 2.14 -3.93
CA LYS A 47 -3.48 1.39 -5.17
C LYS A 47 -3.93 -0.03 -4.90
N VAL A 48 -4.96 -0.49 -5.59
CA VAL A 48 -5.39 -1.88 -5.58
C VAL A 48 -4.47 -2.66 -6.50
N ILE A 49 -3.68 -3.58 -5.93
CA ILE A 49 -2.60 -4.31 -6.63
C ILE A 49 -2.93 -5.79 -6.81
N ASN A 50 -2.27 -6.43 -7.78
CA ASN A 50 -2.23 -7.88 -7.88
C ASN A 50 -1.25 -8.43 -6.82
N PRO A 51 -1.66 -9.33 -5.91
CA PRO A 51 -0.74 -9.85 -4.91
C PRO A 51 0.45 -10.61 -5.49
N ASP A 52 0.28 -11.29 -6.63
CA ASP A 52 1.35 -12.07 -7.25
C ASP A 52 2.50 -11.18 -7.74
N ASP A 53 2.18 -9.98 -8.21
CA ASP A 53 3.16 -9.01 -8.71
C ASP A 53 4.10 -8.49 -7.61
N PHE A 54 3.72 -8.63 -6.34
CA PHE A 54 4.43 -8.09 -5.18
C PHE A 54 4.98 -9.17 -4.26
N ARG A 55 4.72 -10.46 -4.54
CA ARG A 55 5.10 -11.55 -3.64
C ARG A 55 6.62 -11.63 -3.44
N GLU A 56 7.37 -11.63 -4.54
CA GLU A 56 8.84 -11.67 -4.51
C GLU A 56 9.40 -10.43 -3.79
N LEU A 57 8.88 -9.24 -4.10
CA LEU A 57 9.25 -8.01 -3.41
C LEU A 57 9.08 -8.17 -1.89
N ILE A 58 7.91 -8.61 -1.42
CA ILE A 58 7.65 -8.76 0.01
C ILE A 58 8.57 -9.80 0.66
N THR A 59 8.86 -10.91 -0.03
CA THR A 59 9.83 -11.91 0.44
C THR A 59 11.22 -11.30 0.67
N ASP A 60 11.68 -10.43 -0.24
CA ASP A 60 13.00 -9.82 -0.15
C ASP A 60 13.06 -8.66 0.84
N THR A 61 11.96 -7.92 1.01
CA THR A 61 11.98 -6.62 1.68
C THR A 61 11.32 -6.59 3.06
N TYR A 62 10.66 -7.67 3.48
CA TYR A 62 9.98 -7.75 4.78
C TYR A 62 10.26 -9.06 5.52
N LEU A 63 10.78 -8.98 6.75
CA LEU A 63 11.20 -10.18 7.50
C LEU A 63 10.03 -11.07 7.98
N ARG A 64 8.84 -10.49 8.21
CA ARG A 64 7.64 -11.24 8.64
C ARG A 64 6.71 -11.52 7.47
N ASN A 65 7.28 -11.82 6.29
CA ASN A 65 6.50 -12.02 5.07
C ASN A 65 5.65 -13.31 5.05
N GLU A 66 6.01 -14.31 5.86
CA GLU A 66 5.33 -15.60 5.86
C GLU A 66 3.83 -15.46 6.19
N GLY A 67 2.98 -16.06 5.37
CA GLY A 67 1.51 -16.00 5.56
C GLY A 67 0.84 -14.68 5.19
N THR A 68 1.61 -13.69 4.71
CA THR A 68 1.07 -12.38 4.30
C THR A 68 0.68 -12.34 2.82
N ILE A 69 -0.33 -11.54 2.48
CA ILE A 69 -0.79 -11.30 1.12
C ILE A 69 -0.80 -9.79 0.85
N PRO A 70 0.02 -9.26 -0.07
CA PRO A 70 -0.03 -7.84 -0.42
C PRO A 70 -1.32 -7.51 -1.16
N ILE A 71 -2.09 -6.56 -0.61
CA ILE A 71 -3.42 -6.21 -1.14
C ILE A 71 -3.49 -4.80 -1.68
N LEU A 72 -2.71 -3.86 -1.15
CA LEU A 72 -2.64 -2.48 -1.61
C LEU A 72 -1.20 -1.96 -1.57
N ALA A 73 -0.92 -0.94 -2.38
CA ALA A 73 0.25 -0.09 -2.21
C ALA A 73 -0.18 1.36 -1.95
N THR A 74 0.71 2.16 -1.36
CA THR A 74 0.54 3.60 -1.22
C THR A 74 1.33 4.35 -2.28
N SER A 75 0.83 5.51 -2.68
CA SER A 75 1.56 6.48 -3.51
C SER A 75 2.73 7.14 -2.76
N MET A 76 3.03 6.73 -1.54
CA MET A 76 4.22 7.12 -0.77
C MET A 76 5.26 5.99 -0.68
N GLY A 77 5.06 4.86 -1.36
CA GLY A 77 6.06 3.78 -1.40
C GLY A 77 5.95 2.78 -0.25
N ASP A 78 4.76 2.59 0.31
CA ASP A 78 4.48 1.59 1.35
C ASP A 78 3.57 0.48 0.81
N ILE A 79 3.60 -0.70 1.41
CA ILE A 79 2.72 -1.82 1.04
C ILE A 79 1.80 -2.18 2.21
N ILE A 80 0.54 -2.46 1.90
CA ILE A 80 -0.45 -2.94 2.86
C ILE A 80 -0.72 -4.41 2.57
N LEU A 81 -0.54 -5.20 3.62
CA LEU A 81 -0.68 -6.65 3.65
C LEU A 81 -1.98 -7.05 4.36
N PHE A 82 -2.54 -8.16 3.93
CA PHE A 82 -3.54 -8.92 4.67
C PHE A 82 -2.89 -10.19 5.21
N GLU A 83 -3.09 -10.48 6.48
CA GLU A 83 -2.58 -11.70 7.11
C GLU A 83 -3.63 -12.30 8.04
N VAL A 84 -3.52 -13.60 8.28
CA VAL A 84 -4.35 -14.33 9.23
C VAL A 84 -3.41 -15.10 10.16
N ASP A 85 -3.60 -14.94 11.47
CA ASP A 85 -2.77 -15.61 12.47
C ASP A 85 -3.21 -17.05 12.73
N GLU A 86 -2.47 -17.74 13.61
CA GLU A 86 -2.76 -19.12 14.02
C GLU A 86 -4.12 -19.30 14.73
N ASN A 87 -4.68 -18.23 15.28
CA ASN A 87 -6.00 -18.22 15.93
C ASN A 87 -7.12 -17.89 14.94
N ASN A 88 -6.81 -17.80 13.64
CA ASN A 88 -7.73 -17.43 12.57
C ASN A 88 -8.26 -15.99 12.71
N GLU A 89 -7.48 -15.11 13.35
CA GLU A 89 -7.73 -13.67 13.40
C GLU A 89 -7.03 -12.97 12.24
N SER A 90 -7.78 -12.12 11.53
CA SER A 90 -7.26 -11.37 10.39
C SER A 90 -6.66 -10.04 10.80
N TYR A 91 -5.63 -9.57 10.10
CA TYR A 91 -5.07 -8.25 10.28
C TYR A 91 -4.80 -7.56 8.95
N VAL A 92 -4.94 -6.23 8.95
CA VAL A 92 -4.46 -5.37 7.87
C VAL A 92 -3.23 -4.65 8.40
N VAL A 93 -2.08 -4.86 7.77
CA VAL A 93 -0.78 -4.38 8.24
C VAL A 93 -0.11 -3.56 7.17
N MET A 94 0.48 -2.42 7.55
CA MET A 94 1.29 -1.59 6.67
C MET A 94 2.77 -1.85 6.94
N VAL A 95 3.52 -2.10 5.87
CA VAL A 95 4.98 -2.05 5.84
C VAL A 95 5.39 -0.69 5.31
N ASN A 96 5.84 0.19 6.21
CA ASN A 96 6.34 1.52 5.90
C ASN A 96 7.83 1.44 5.57
N TYR A 97 8.15 1.38 4.27
CA TYR A 97 9.54 1.30 3.80
C TYR A 97 10.28 2.61 4.05
N ARG A 98 9.61 3.76 3.90
CA ARG A 98 10.21 5.09 4.10
C ARG A 98 10.85 5.24 5.49
N LYS A 99 10.26 4.61 6.51
CA LYS A 99 10.65 4.75 7.92
C LYS A 99 11.08 3.44 8.57
N ALA A 100 11.19 2.36 7.81
CA ALA A 100 11.52 1.01 8.27
C ALA A 100 10.66 0.56 9.48
N LYS A 101 9.34 0.69 9.37
CA LYS A 101 8.38 0.35 10.45
C LYS A 101 7.20 -0.45 9.94
N THR A 102 6.69 -1.31 10.80
CA THR A 102 5.44 -2.05 10.59
C THR A 102 4.34 -1.49 11.48
N LYS A 103 3.10 -1.42 10.98
CA LYS A 103 1.94 -0.96 11.75
C LYS A 103 0.67 -1.75 11.44
N VAL A 104 0.01 -2.28 12.46
CA VAL A 104 -1.34 -2.82 12.34
C VAL A 104 -2.32 -1.66 12.12
N LEU A 105 -3.01 -1.69 10.99
CA LEU A 105 -4.00 -0.68 10.58
C LEU A 105 -5.40 -1.02 11.10
N ALA A 106 -5.77 -2.31 11.09
CA ALA A 106 -7.03 -2.80 11.65
C ALA A 106 -7.00 -4.30 11.89
N SER A 107 -7.84 -4.78 12.80
CA SER A 107 -8.07 -6.22 13.05
C SER A 107 -9.09 -6.87 12.10
N LYS A 108 -9.68 -6.10 11.18
CA LYS A 108 -10.58 -6.60 10.12
C LYS A 108 -10.49 -5.68 8.92
N TYR A 109 -10.62 -6.23 7.72
CA TYR A 109 -10.63 -5.43 6.51
C TYR A 109 -11.83 -4.47 6.43
N SER A 110 -13.02 -4.90 6.84
CA SER A 110 -14.20 -4.01 6.91
C SER A 110 -13.99 -2.83 7.86
N LEU A 111 -13.25 -3.03 8.95
CA LEU A 111 -12.88 -1.97 9.89
C LEU A 111 -11.85 -1.03 9.26
N PHE A 112 -10.85 -1.56 8.56
CA PHE A 112 -9.89 -0.77 7.79
C PHE A 112 -10.59 0.14 6.77
N ILE A 113 -11.51 -0.41 5.96
CA ILE A 113 -12.29 0.36 4.99
C ILE A 113 -13.06 1.51 5.66
N ARG A 114 -13.70 1.25 6.80
CA ARG A 114 -14.40 2.29 7.57
C ARG A 114 -13.45 3.38 8.05
N PHE A 115 -12.28 3.00 8.57
CA PHE A 115 -11.28 3.94 9.07
C PHE A 115 -10.67 4.83 7.98
N LEU A 116 -10.65 4.40 6.72
CA LEU A 116 -10.18 5.25 5.61
C LEU A 116 -11.01 6.53 5.43
N GLU A 117 -12.27 6.54 5.88
CA GLU A 117 -13.12 7.74 5.86
C GLU A 117 -12.68 8.78 6.92
N GLU A 118 -11.93 8.36 7.93
CA GLU A 118 -11.52 9.21 9.05
C GLU A 118 -10.19 9.91 8.75
N GLU A 119 -10.21 11.24 8.65
CA GLU A 119 -9.00 12.05 8.45
C GLU A 119 -7.90 11.78 9.50
N PRO A 120 -8.20 11.68 10.82
CA PRO A 120 -7.19 11.39 11.82
C PRO A 120 -6.54 10.01 11.67
N PHE A 121 -7.25 9.04 11.08
CA PHE A 121 -6.69 7.73 10.76
C PHE A 121 -5.75 7.84 9.58
N ARG A 122 -6.14 8.53 8.50
CA ARG A 122 -5.25 8.76 7.34
C ARG A 122 -3.95 9.43 7.77
N GLN A 123 -4.01 10.51 8.54
CA GLN A 123 -2.80 11.22 8.98
C GLN A 123 -1.89 10.36 9.84
N ARG A 124 -2.43 9.68 10.85
CA ARG A 124 -1.60 9.02 11.88
C ARG A 124 -1.29 7.56 11.57
N SER A 125 -2.20 6.85 10.91
CA SER A 125 -2.07 5.42 10.63
C SER A 125 -1.45 5.14 9.28
N LEU A 126 -1.83 5.89 8.24
CA LEU A 126 -1.23 5.75 6.91
C LEU A 126 0.00 6.64 6.71
N GLU A 127 0.31 7.54 7.65
CA GLU A 127 1.37 8.54 7.51
C GLU A 127 1.25 9.30 6.19
N TRP A 128 0.04 9.83 6.00
CA TRP A 128 -0.44 10.47 4.78
C TRP A 128 0.38 11.70 4.39
N SER A 129 0.75 12.54 5.35
CA SER A 129 1.57 13.73 5.08
C SER A 129 2.98 13.34 4.59
N PRO A 130 3.55 14.02 3.57
CA PRO A 130 3.06 15.23 2.90
C PRO A 130 2.35 14.96 1.54
N TYR A 131 1.65 13.83 1.38
CA TYR A 131 1.08 13.40 0.09
C TYR A 131 0.25 14.45 -0.64
N THR A 132 -0.66 15.14 0.06
CA THR A 132 -1.53 16.15 -0.58
C THR A 132 -0.71 17.30 -1.16
N GLU A 133 0.29 17.77 -0.42
CA GLU A 133 1.22 18.81 -0.87
C GLU A 133 2.06 18.31 -2.06
N ALA A 134 2.51 17.05 -2.01
CA ALA A 134 3.25 16.44 -3.11
C ALA A 134 2.42 16.36 -4.41
N VAL A 135 1.13 16.03 -4.31
CA VAL A 135 0.22 16.01 -5.47
C VAL A 135 0.04 17.40 -6.06
N ASP A 136 -0.12 18.43 -5.21
CA ASP A 136 -0.26 19.81 -5.68
C ASP A 136 1.00 20.31 -6.42
N HIS A 137 2.18 19.84 -6.02
CA HIS A 137 3.47 20.23 -6.61
C HIS A 137 3.89 19.40 -7.83
N TYR A 138 3.60 18.10 -7.83
CA TYR A 138 4.19 17.14 -8.78
C TYR A 138 3.16 16.33 -9.58
N GLU A 139 1.88 16.59 -9.38
CA GLU A 139 0.75 15.80 -9.88
C GLU A 139 0.75 14.36 -9.35
N LEU A 140 -0.36 13.64 -9.57
CA LEU A 140 -0.47 12.25 -9.13
C LEU A 140 0.61 11.36 -9.77
N PRO A 141 1.22 10.43 -9.02
CA PRO A 141 2.08 9.41 -9.61
C PRO A 141 1.24 8.44 -10.45
N ALA A 142 1.85 7.88 -11.50
CA ALA A 142 1.22 6.81 -12.28
C ALA A 142 0.94 5.58 -11.41
N TYR A 143 0.13 4.64 -11.89
CA TYR A 143 -0.27 3.45 -11.13
C TYR A 143 0.92 2.60 -10.65
N ASP A 144 2.03 2.56 -11.40
CA ASP A 144 3.25 1.85 -11.04
C ASP A 144 4.34 2.73 -10.36
N GLU A 145 4.02 3.99 -10.04
CA GLU A 145 4.93 4.95 -9.43
C GLU A 145 4.59 5.28 -7.97
N CYS A 146 5.48 5.92 -7.23
CA CYS A 146 5.16 6.56 -5.96
C CYS A 146 5.99 7.84 -5.79
N PHE A 147 5.69 8.61 -4.76
CA PHE A 147 6.59 9.64 -4.25
C PHE A 147 7.63 9.00 -3.35
N GLY A 148 8.89 9.00 -3.81
CA GLY A 148 10.04 8.53 -3.06
C GLY A 148 10.91 9.68 -2.59
N TYR A 149 11.45 9.57 -1.36
CA TYR A 149 12.37 10.57 -0.82
C TYR A 149 13.76 10.44 -1.47
N THR A 150 14.31 11.55 -1.96
CA THR A 150 15.67 11.65 -2.50
C THR A 150 16.38 12.86 -1.87
N PRO A 151 17.38 12.66 -0.99
CA PRO A 151 17.92 11.39 -0.50
C PRO A 151 16.94 10.60 0.38
N LEU A 152 17.17 9.29 0.53
CA LEU A 152 16.37 8.40 1.38
C LEU A 152 16.38 8.88 2.84
N LEU A 153 15.26 8.76 3.55
CA LEU A 153 15.16 9.18 4.96
C LEU A 153 16.15 8.41 5.86
N GLY A 154 16.30 7.11 5.64
CA GLY A 154 17.25 6.27 6.38
C GLY A 154 18.72 6.64 6.21
N LEU A 155 19.05 7.41 5.15
CA LEU A 155 20.38 7.95 4.89
C LEU A 155 20.54 9.41 5.36
N GLY A 156 19.65 9.90 6.23
CA GLY A 156 19.67 11.27 6.74
C GLY A 156 18.95 12.29 5.86
N GLY A 157 18.15 11.84 4.88
CA GLY A 157 17.31 12.71 4.09
C GLY A 157 16.23 13.40 4.91
N ALA A 158 15.97 14.68 4.61
CA ALA A 158 14.94 15.43 5.32
C ALA A 158 13.54 15.05 4.81
N GLU A 159 12.61 14.82 5.73
CA GLU A 159 11.20 14.54 5.45
C GLU A 159 10.47 15.83 5.04
N LYS A 160 10.67 16.24 3.79
CA LYS A 160 10.08 17.46 3.22
C LYS A 160 9.58 17.20 1.80
N VAL A 161 8.54 17.93 1.39
CA VAL A 161 7.92 17.75 0.07
C VAL A 161 8.91 17.96 -1.07
N GLU A 162 9.86 18.89 -0.93
CA GLU A 162 10.82 19.22 -1.99
C GLU A 162 11.83 18.09 -2.27
N ASN A 163 11.94 17.15 -1.33
CA ASN A 163 12.78 15.96 -1.48
C ASN A 163 12.03 14.78 -2.10
N LEU A 164 10.74 14.91 -2.41
CA LEU A 164 9.97 13.86 -3.08
C LEU A 164 10.16 13.91 -4.59
N LYS A 165 10.24 12.72 -5.20
CA LYS A 165 10.21 12.55 -6.65
C LYS A 165 9.27 11.41 -7.03
N LYS A 166 8.62 11.53 -8.19
CA LYS A 166 7.95 10.38 -8.82
C LYS A 166 9.00 9.37 -9.24
N VAL A 167 8.89 8.16 -8.71
CA VAL A 167 9.81 7.03 -8.93
C VAL A 167 8.99 5.76 -9.12
N LYS A 168 9.57 4.72 -9.73
CA LYS A 168 8.89 3.42 -9.83
C LYS A 168 8.79 2.77 -8.46
N LEU A 169 7.60 2.29 -8.12
CA LEU A 169 7.24 1.86 -6.76
C LEU A 169 8.11 0.69 -6.28
N LYS A 170 8.20 -0.39 -7.06
CA LYS A 170 8.90 -1.61 -6.66
C LYS A 170 10.40 -1.37 -6.56
N GLU A 171 10.96 -0.70 -7.56
CA GLU A 171 12.36 -0.34 -7.66
C GLU A 171 12.77 0.58 -6.52
N HIS A 172 11.93 1.55 -6.14
CA HIS A 172 12.23 2.43 -5.01
C HIS A 172 12.24 1.66 -3.68
N ILE A 173 11.30 0.73 -3.49
CA ILE A 173 11.28 -0.15 -2.31
C ILE A 173 12.57 -0.99 -2.27
N LEU A 174 12.97 -1.62 -3.39
CA LEU A 174 14.22 -2.39 -3.47
C LEU A 174 15.45 -1.54 -3.16
N ILE A 175 15.51 -0.30 -3.68
CA ILE A 175 16.60 0.64 -3.37
C ILE A 175 16.63 0.94 -1.87
N ILE A 176 15.49 1.21 -1.24
CA ILE A 176 15.42 1.42 0.21
C ILE A 176 15.98 0.20 0.94
N THR A 177 15.53 -1.01 0.57
CA THR A 177 15.96 -2.26 1.20
C THR A 177 17.45 -2.54 1.01
N GLU A 178 18.03 -2.22 -0.15
CA GLU A 178 19.47 -2.39 -0.39
C GLU A 178 20.31 -1.55 0.60
N PHE A 179 19.88 -0.31 0.89
CA PHE A 179 20.60 0.58 1.80
C PHE A 179 20.29 0.34 3.28
N MET A 180 19.05 -0.03 3.60
CA MET A 180 18.55 -0.07 4.98
C MET A 180 18.30 -1.47 5.52
N GLY A 181 18.37 -2.50 4.66
CA GLY A 181 17.91 -3.85 4.95
C GLY A 181 16.38 -3.99 4.89
N PRO A 182 15.89 -5.23 5.04
CA PRO A 182 14.44 -5.51 5.08
C PRO A 182 13.79 -4.96 6.36
N VAL A 183 12.50 -4.60 6.26
CA VAL A 183 11.70 -4.09 7.38
C VAL A 183 11.37 -5.22 8.37
N GLN A 184 11.28 -4.89 9.67
CA GLN A 184 11.04 -5.85 10.77
C GLN A 184 9.67 -5.71 11.45
#